data_AF-A0A3G9D336-F1
#
_entry.id   AF-A0A3G9D336-F1
#
_cell.length_a   1.000
_cell.length_b   1.000
_cell.length_c   1.000
_cell.angle_alpha   90.00
_cell.angle_beta   90.00
_cell.angle_gamma   90.00
#
_symmetry.space_group_name_H-M   'P 1'
#
loop_
_entity.id
_entity.type
_entity.pdbx_description
1 polymer ?
#
loop_
_entity_poly.entity_id
_entity_poly.type
_entity_poly.pdbx_seq_one_letter_code
_entity_poly.pdbx_strand_id
1 'polypeptide(L)'
;MYSLKYGVLSDKYGIHMYDECLDYYDIHPGELHMEDKQKLGKMIRQKSRKYGFKKIVFYYPSPLLSKPYFHILWFSRVPVYYITNIKLLDE
;
A
#
# COMPACT_ATOMS: atom_id res chain seq x y z
N MET A 1 -23.53 4.78 8.16
CA MET A 1 -22.24 4.16 8.52
C MET A 1 -21.28 4.40 7.36
N TYR A 2 -20.40 5.40 7.46
CA TYR A 2 -19.42 5.68 6.41
C TYR A 2 -18.32 4.62 6.46
N SER A 3 -18.50 3.53 5.71
CA SER A 3 -17.43 2.56 5.51
C SER A 3 -16.35 3.21 4.67
N LEU A 4 -15.27 3.67 5.30
CA LEU A 4 -14.05 4.06 4.59
C LEU A 4 -13.62 2.89 3.69
N LYS A 5 -13.41 3.17 2.40
CA LYS A 5 -12.88 2.17 1.47
C LYS A 5 -11.41 1.96 1.83
N TYR A 6 -11.05 0.72 2.15
CA TYR A 6 -9.67 0.35 2.48
C TYR A 6 -9.19 -0.76 1.56
N GLY A 7 -7.88 -0.89 1.48
CA GLY A 7 -7.22 -1.99 0.80
C GLY A 7 -5.96 -2.38 1.54
N VAL A 8 -5.52 -3.61 1.36
CA VAL A 8 -4.28 -4.14 1.94
C VAL A 8 -3.19 -4.04 0.89
N LEU A 9 -2.07 -3.42 1.24
CA LEU A 9 -0.90 -3.36 0.36
C LEU A 9 -0.31 -4.77 0.27
N SER A 10 -0.26 -5.32 -0.95
CA SER A 10 0.17 -6.68 -1.24
C SER A 10 1.45 -6.67 -2.07
N ASP A 11 2.39 -7.50 -1.66
CA ASP A 11 3.71 -7.69 -2.25
C ASP A 11 3.67 -8.46 -3.58
N LYS A 12 2.50 -8.96 -3.95
CA LYS A 12 2.25 -9.65 -5.22
C LYS A 12 1.22 -8.94 -6.09
N TYR A 13 0.20 -8.33 -5.47
CA TYR A 13 -0.97 -7.80 -6.18
C TYR A 13 -1.10 -6.27 -6.13
N GLY A 14 -0.14 -5.59 -5.50
CA GLY A 14 -0.10 -4.14 -5.36
C GLY A 14 -1.03 -3.71 -4.24
N ILE A 15 -2.30 -3.51 -4.52
CA ILE A 15 -3.33 -3.23 -3.50
C ILE A 15 -4.48 -4.19 -3.68
N HIS A 16 -4.81 -4.91 -2.62
CA HIS A 16 -5.95 -5.81 -2.51
C HIS A 16 -7.15 -5.05 -1.95
N MET A 17 -8.27 -5.04 -2.66
CA MET A 17 -9.46 -4.24 -2.29
C MET A 17 -10.76 -5.00 -2.54
N TYR A 18 -11.79 -4.61 -1.77
CA TYR A 18 -13.17 -5.10 -1.93
C TYR A 18 -13.28 -6.62 -1.79
N ASP A 19 -13.86 -7.28 -2.79
CA ASP A 19 -14.17 -8.71 -2.89
C ASP A 19 -13.20 -9.46 -3.81
N GLU A 20 -12.01 -8.89 -4.08
CA GLU A 20 -10.96 -9.58 -4.83
C GLU A 20 -10.56 -10.88 -4.11
N CYS A 21 -10.72 -12.03 -4.78
CA CYS A 21 -10.19 -13.31 -4.31
C CYS A 21 -8.80 -13.52 -4.90
N LEU A 22 -7.77 -13.58 -4.05
CA LEU A 22 -6.37 -13.70 -4.45
C LEU A 22 -5.77 -14.97 -3.85
N ASP A 23 -4.88 -15.62 -4.60
CA ASP A 23 -4.20 -16.83 -4.12
C ASP A 23 -3.30 -16.51 -2.91
N TYR A 24 -3.20 -17.47 -2.00
CA TYR A 24 -2.25 -17.40 -0.88
C TYR A 24 -0.81 -17.30 -1.39
N TYR A 25 -0.04 -16.43 -0.75
CA TYR A 25 1.40 -16.29 -0.96
C TYR A 25 2.06 -15.83 0.34
N ASP A 26 3.35 -16.13 0.50
CA ASP A 26 4.17 -15.67 1.62
C ASP A 26 5.48 -15.13 1.06
N ILE A 27 5.49 -13.84 0.73
CA ILE A 27 6.66 -13.13 0.22
C ILE A 27 6.76 -11.83 0.99
N HIS A 28 7.87 -11.61 1.68
CA HIS A 28 8.06 -10.36 2.42
C HIS A 28 8.47 -9.24 1.44
N PRO A 29 7.92 -8.02 1.53
CA PRO A 29 8.23 -6.91 0.63
C PRO A 29 9.71 -6.50 0.59
N GLY A 30 10.44 -6.85 1.66
CA GLY A 30 11.89 -6.70 1.75
C GLY A 30 12.66 -7.53 0.72
N GLU A 31 12.10 -8.67 0.30
CA GLU A 31 12.72 -9.62 -0.63
C GLU A 31 12.47 -9.24 -2.10
N LEU A 32 11.55 -8.32 -2.36
CA LEU A 32 11.26 -7.84 -3.71
C LEU A 32 12.39 -6.98 -4.28
N HIS A 33 12.80 -7.28 -5.51
CA HIS A 33 13.66 -6.40 -6.29
C HIS A 33 12.95 -5.07 -6.61
N MET A 34 13.75 -4.03 -6.92
CA MET A 34 13.21 -2.69 -7.19
C MET A 34 12.27 -2.66 -8.41
N GLU A 35 12.54 -3.49 -9.41
CA GLU A 35 11.70 -3.61 -10.61
C GLU A 35 10.30 -4.16 -10.28
N ASP A 36 10.22 -5.13 -9.37
CA ASP A 36 8.93 -5.70 -8.95
C ASP A 36 8.14 -4.68 -8.13
N LYS A 37 8.81 -3.94 -7.26
CA LYS A 37 8.21 -2.79 -6.55
C LYS A 37 7.66 -1.75 -7.52
N GLN A 38 8.35 -1.51 -8.64
CA GLN A 38 7.87 -0.61 -9.68
C GLN A 38 6.63 -1.16 -10.41
N LYS A 39 6.59 -2.45 -10.72
CA LYS A 39 5.41 -3.11 -11.31
C LYS A 39 4.21 -3.00 -10.38
N LEU A 40 4.39 -3.28 -9.09
CA LEU A 40 3.35 -3.15 -8.05
C LEU A 40 2.84 -1.71 -7.97
N GLY A 41 3.73 -0.71 -7.96
CA GLY A 41 3.33 0.69 -8.00
C GLY A 41 2.45 1.03 -9.21
N LYS A 42 2.83 0.57 -10.42
CA LYS A 42 2.01 0.76 -11.63
C LYS A 42 0.62 0.12 -11.50
N MET A 43 0.54 -1.08 -10.93
CA MET A 43 -0.75 -1.76 -10.67
C MET A 43 -1.62 -0.97 -9.69
N ILE A 44 -1.03 -0.45 -8.62
CA ILE A 44 -1.73 0.41 -7.64
C ILE A 44 -2.33 1.63 -8.33
N ARG A 45 -1.58 2.28 -9.22
CA ARG A 45 -2.07 3.44 -9.98
C ARG A 45 -3.25 3.09 -10.86
N GLN A 46 -3.18 1.95 -11.56
CA GLN A 46 -4.24 1.47 -12.43
C GLN A 46 -5.51 1.16 -11.62
N LYS A 47 -5.39 0.43 -10.51
CA LYS A 47 -6.51 0.11 -9.61
C LYS A 47 -7.11 1.38 -8.99
N SER A 48 -6.28 2.29 -8.48
CA SER A 48 -6.73 3.55 -7.89
C SER A 48 -7.57 4.35 -8.89
N ARG A 49 -7.10 4.47 -10.14
CA ARG A 49 -7.82 5.15 -11.21
C ARG A 49 -9.12 4.44 -11.59
N LYS A 50 -9.10 3.11 -11.72
CA LYS A 50 -10.28 2.29 -12.04
C LYS A 50 -11.42 2.54 -11.04
N TYR A 51 -11.08 2.69 -9.76
CA TYR A 51 -12.07 2.93 -8.70
C TYR A 51 -12.25 4.43 -8.34
N GLY A 52 -11.67 5.35 -9.11
CA GLY A 52 -11.86 6.80 -8.91
C GLY A 52 -11.09 7.42 -7.73
N PHE A 53 -10.14 6.69 -7.13
CA PHE A 53 -9.31 7.20 -6.04
C PHE A 53 -8.19 8.11 -6.55
N LYS A 54 -8.08 9.29 -5.93
CA LYS A 54 -7.06 10.30 -6.26
C LYS A 54 -5.91 10.37 -5.27
N LYS A 55 -6.05 9.74 -4.10
CA LYS A 55 -5.13 9.82 -2.97
C LYS A 55 -5.15 8.49 -2.22
N ILE A 56 -4.04 8.16 -1.57
CA ILE A 56 -3.90 7.00 -0.67
C ILE A 56 -3.56 7.53 0.71
N VAL A 57 -4.25 7.03 1.73
CA VAL A 57 -3.85 7.19 3.14
C VAL A 57 -3.25 5.84 3.56
N PHE A 58 -1.95 5.83 3.82
CA PHE A 58 -1.21 4.64 4.20
C PHE A 58 -0.97 4.66 5.71
N TYR A 59 -1.45 3.63 6.40
CA TYR A 59 -1.21 3.44 7.83
C TYR A 59 -0.27 2.27 8.06
N TYR A 60 0.79 2.50 8.82
CA TYR A 60 1.66 1.43 9.32
C TYR A 60 2.39 1.89 10.60
N PRO A 61 2.38 1.10 11.70
CA PRO A 61 2.89 1.54 13.00
C PRO A 61 4.37 1.93 13.03
N SER A 62 5.24 1.17 12.35
CA SER A 62 6.68 1.43 12.33
C SER A 62 7.13 2.12 11.04
N PRO A 63 7.60 3.39 11.10
CA PRO A 63 8.17 4.07 9.93
C PRO A 63 9.36 3.32 9.32
N LEU A 64 10.19 2.69 10.17
CA LEU A 64 11.37 1.95 9.72
C LEU A 64 10.97 0.73 8.89
N LEU A 65 10.00 -0.05 9.36
CA LEU A 65 9.50 -1.23 8.66
C LEU A 65 8.62 -0.85 7.45
N SER A 66 8.20 0.41 7.36
CA SER A 66 7.43 0.94 6.22
C SER A 66 8.29 1.15 4.96
N LYS A 67 9.62 1.14 5.08
CA LYS A 67 10.56 1.44 3.97
C LYS A 67 10.29 0.69 2.66
N PRO A 68 10.13 -0.65 2.62
CA PRO A 68 9.90 -1.34 1.36
C PRO A 68 8.52 -1.00 0.75
N TYR A 69 7.52 -0.73 1.58
CA TYR A 69 6.19 -0.28 1.15
C TYR A 69 6.23 1.14 0.57
N PHE A 70 7.05 2.03 1.13
CA PHE A 70 7.23 3.37 0.57
C PHE A 70 7.79 3.34 -0.85
N HIS A 71 8.69 2.41 -1.19
CA HIS A 71 9.15 2.26 -2.58
C HIS A 71 8.00 1.89 -3.53
N ILE A 72 7.17 0.92 -3.14
CA ILE A 72 6.00 0.49 -3.93
C ILE A 72 5.03 1.67 -4.13
N LEU A 73 4.68 2.34 -3.03
CA LEU A 73 3.77 3.49 -3.01
C LEU A 73 4.33 4.66 -3.82
N TRP A 74 5.63 4.93 -3.74
CA TRP A 74 6.32 5.96 -4.52
C TRP A 74 6.18 5.72 -6.03
N PHE A 75 6.38 4.48 -6.48
CA PHE A 75 6.24 4.11 -7.89
C PHE A 75 4.80 4.20 -8.40
N SER A 76 3.80 4.23 -7.52
CA SER A 76 2.41 4.43 -7.94
C SER A 76 2.13 5.81 -8.54
N ARG A 77 2.92 6.82 -8.17
CA ARG A 77 2.67 8.23 -8.55
C ARG A 77 1.27 8.72 -8.16
N VAL A 78 0.60 8.03 -7.23
CA VAL A 78 -0.60 8.52 -6.57
C VAL A 78 -0.15 9.30 -5.33
N PRO A 79 -0.72 10.49 -5.04
CA PRO A 79 -0.44 11.18 -3.78
C PRO A 79 -0.70 10.28 -2.58
N VAL A 80 0.33 10.08 -1.75
CA VAL A 80 0.27 9.21 -0.56
C VAL A 80 0.49 10.05 0.69
N TYR A 81 -0.39 9.88 1.67
CA TYR A 81 -0.27 10.45 3.00
C TYR A 81 0.02 9.31 3.97
N TYR A 82 1.17 9.35 4.63
CA TYR A 82 1.53 8.37 5.65
C TYR A 82 1.01 8.84 7.00
N ILE A 83 0.32 7.94 7.70
CA ILE A 83 -0.09 8.14 9.09
C ILE A 83 0.44 7.00 9.94
N THR A 84 0.85 7.32 11.15
CA THR A 84 1.22 6.33 12.14
C THR A 84 0.81 6.83 13.52
N ASN A 85 0.49 5.90 14.42
CA ASN A 85 0.37 6.24 15.83
C ASN A 85 1.76 6.04 16.45
N ILE A 86 2.33 7.14 16.95
CA ILE A 86 3.55 7.12 17.74
C ILE A 86 3.11 7.10 19.21
N LYS A 87 2.95 5.89 19.78
CA LYS A 87 2.50 5.70 21.17
C LYS A 87 3.33 6.45 22.21
N LEU A 88 4.59 6.75 21.88
CA LEU A 88 5.51 7.55 22.71
C LEU A 88 5.11 9.04 22.83
N LEU A 89 4.16 9.51 22.02
CA LEU A 89 3.67 10.90 22.01
C LEU A 89 2.24 11.02 22.56
N ASP A 90 1.62 9.91 22.98
CA ASP A 90 0.26 9.86 23.54
C ASP A 90 0.27 10.18 25.06
N GLU A 91 1.13 11.10 25.52
CA GLU A 91 1.15 11.63 26.91
C GLU A 91 -0.04 12.54 27.21
#